data_AF-A0A949CHG7-F1
#
_entry.id   AF-A0A949CHG7-F1
#
_cell.length_a   1.000
_cell.length_b   1.000
_cell.length_c   1.000
_cell.angle_alpha   90.00
_cell.angle_beta   90.00
_cell.angle_gamma   90.00
#
_symmetry.space_group_name_H-M   'P 1'
#
loop_
_entity.id
_entity.type
_entity.pdbx_description
1 polymer ?
#
loop_
_entity_poly.entity_id
_entity_poly.type
_entity_poly.pdbx_seq_one_letter_code
_entity_poly.pdbx_strand_id
1 'polypeptide(L)'
;EEAVIQHEFAAYSDGSETMPLKIVTRGGEVIRPELPAADEVDAFVGEIDDMAESVTTRKIAPRLDGKLASEAVELALRIQRQLSL
;
A
#
# COMPACT_ATOMS: atom_id res chain seq x y z
N GLU A 1 -10.20 17.33 -3.33
CA GLU A 1 -9.82 16.29 -2.35
C GLU A 1 -11.06 15.89 -1.56
N GLU A 2 -11.42 14.61 -1.57
CA GLU A 2 -12.64 14.09 -0.90
C GLU A 2 -12.35 13.40 0.43
N ALA A 3 -11.08 13.13 0.74
CA ALA A 3 -10.61 12.57 2.00
C ALA A 3 -9.12 12.88 2.22
N VAL A 4 -8.69 12.81 3.49
CA VAL A 4 -7.28 12.89 3.91
C VAL A 4 -6.87 11.56 4.52
N ILE A 5 -5.72 11.04 4.10
CA ILE A 5 -5.12 9.82 4.64
C ILE A 5 -4.07 10.20 5.69
N GLN A 6 -4.17 9.61 6.88
CA GLN A 6 -3.19 9.78 7.96
C GLN A 6 -2.58 8.43 8.31
N HIS A 7 -1.27 8.32 8.16
CA HIS A 7 -0.44 7.18 8.57
C HIS A 7 0.96 7.71 8.90
N GLU A 8 1.59 7.13 9.90
CA GLU A 8 2.95 7.50 10.31
C GLU A 8 3.70 6.24 10.71
N PHE A 9 4.93 6.12 10.23
CA PHE A 9 5.84 5.02 10.54
C PHE A 9 7.15 5.63 11.02
N ALA A 10 7.66 5.14 12.15
CA ALA A 10 8.95 5.52 12.70
C ALA A 10 9.76 4.27 13.04
N ALA A 11 11.01 4.23 12.60
CA ALA A 11 11.95 3.17 12.94
C ALA A 11 12.92 3.68 14.01
N TYR A 12 12.94 2.98 15.15
CA TYR A 12 13.85 3.21 16.26
C TYR A 12 14.86 2.05 16.37
N SER A 13 15.86 2.18 17.23
CA SER A 13 16.91 1.17 17.41
C SER A 13 16.41 -0.14 18.03
N ASP A 14 15.29 -0.10 18.74
CA ASP A 14 14.69 -1.20 19.51
C ASP A 14 13.38 -1.72 18.90
N GLY A 15 12.88 -1.09 17.83
CA GLY A 15 11.67 -1.50 17.14
C GLY A 15 11.13 -0.41 16.22
N SER A 16 10.03 -0.70 15.55
CA SER A 16 9.26 0.30 14.80
C SER A 16 7.98 0.65 15.55
N GLU A 17 7.58 1.92 15.45
CA GLU A 17 6.27 2.37 15.84
C GLU A 17 5.47 2.78 14.60
N THR A 18 4.16 2.56 14.66
CA THR A 18 3.26 2.90 13.57
C THR A 18 1.97 3.46 14.11
N MET A 19 1.59 4.65 13.62
CA MET A 19 0.23 5.14 13.75
C MET A 19 -0.67 4.34 12.80
N PRO A 20 -1.72 3.67 13.30
CA PRO A 20 -2.68 2.97 12.45
C PRO A 20 -3.31 3.89 11.41
N LEU A 21 -3.59 3.33 10.22
CA LEU A 21 -4.18 4.06 9.11
C LEU A 21 -5.53 4.68 9.51
N LYS A 22 -5.70 5.98 9.21
CA LYS A 22 -6.97 6.69 9.34
C LYS A 22 -7.30 7.40 8.03
N ILE A 23 -8.57 7.35 7.64
CA ILE A 23 -9.11 8.13 6.52
C ILE A 23 -10.11 9.12 7.10
N VAL A 24 -9.83 10.41 6.95
CA VAL A 24 -10.74 11.50 7.36
C VAL A 24 -11.51 11.94 6.12
N THR A 25 -12.79 11.62 6.05
CA THR A 25 -13.63 12.00 4.91
C THR A 25 -13.98 13.48 4.99
N ARG A 26 -14.38 14.08 3.86
CA ARG A 26 -14.88 15.47 3.82
C ARG A 26 -16.06 15.72 4.76
N GLY A 27 -16.84 14.69 5.08
CA GLY A 27 -17.95 14.75 6.04
C GLY A 27 -17.51 14.79 7.51
N GLY A 28 -16.21 14.71 7.79
CA GLY A 28 -15.64 14.65 9.14
C GLY A 28 -15.65 13.24 9.75
N GLU A 29 -16.04 12.22 8.99
CA GLU A 29 -15.98 10.83 9.44
C GLU A 29 -14.53 10.34 9.47
N VAL A 30 -14.19 9.57 10.50
CA VAL A 30 -12.86 8.95 10.63
C VAL A 30 -13.00 7.44 10.48
N ILE A 31 -12.59 6.93 9.32
CA ILE A 31 -12.56 5.50 9.02
C ILE A 31 -11.20 4.95 9.46
N ARG A 32 -11.21 3.90 10.27
CA ARG A 32 -10.02 3.13 10.68
C ARG A 32 -10.14 1.74 10.08
N PRO A 33 -9.66 1.53 8.85
CA PRO A 33 -9.76 0.22 8.22
C PRO A 33 -8.96 -0.80 9.03
N GLU A 34 -9.55 -1.97 9.24
CA GLU A 34 -8.78 -3.13 9.66
C GLU A 34 -7.93 -3.56 8.48
N LEU A 35 -6.63 -3.35 8.60
CA LEU A 35 -5.66 -3.92 7.68
C LEU A 35 -5.28 -5.29 8.25
N PRO A 36 -5.56 -6.39 7.54
CA PRO A 36 -5.10 -7.68 8.00
C PRO A 36 -3.57 -7.62 8.14
N ALA A 37 -3.05 -8.23 9.21
CA ALA A 37 -1.63 -8.53 9.26
C ALA A 37 -1.35 -9.50 8.10
N ALA A 38 -0.84 -8.98 7.00
CA ALA A 38 -0.29 -9.80 5.96
C ALA A 38 1.15 -10.11 6.39
N ASP A 39 1.42 -11.36 6.74
CA ASP A 39 2.79 -11.84 6.74
C ASP A 39 3.37 -11.58 5.34
N GLU A 40 4.58 -11.04 5.25
CA GLU A 40 5.26 -10.80 3.98
C GLU A 40 5.29 -12.07 3.13
N VAL A 41 5.39 -13.24 3.79
CA VAL A 41 5.32 -14.55 3.14
C VAL A 41 3.94 -14.82 2.56
N ASP A 42 2.87 -14.65 3.34
CA ASP A 42 1.49 -14.89 2.89
C ASP A 42 1.10 -13.95 1.74
N ALA A 43 1.53 -12.69 1.80
CA ALA A 43 1.32 -11.71 0.74
C ALA A 43 2.01 -12.15 -0.56
N PHE A 44 3.27 -12.60 -0.46
CA PHE A 44 4.02 -13.08 -1.61
C PHE A 44 3.43 -14.37 -2.21
N VAL A 45 2.97 -15.31 -1.38
CA VAL A 45 2.26 -16.51 -1.85
C VAL A 45 1.02 -16.11 -2.64
N GLY A 46 0.23 -15.15 -2.14
CA GLY A 46 -0.93 -14.61 -2.87
C GLY A 46 -0.57 -14.01 -4.23
N GLU A 47 0.57 -13.34 -4.37
CA GLU A 47 1.04 -12.82 -5.67
C GLU A 47 1.38 -13.93 -6.66
N ILE A 48 1.96 -15.04 -6.19
CA ILE A 48 2.27 -16.20 -7.03
C ILE A 48 0.99 -16.89 -7.51
N ASP A 49 -0.01 -17.01 -6.64
CA ASP A 49 -1.31 -17.57 -7.00
C ASP A 49 -2.04 -16.69 -8.03
N ASP A 50 -2.08 -15.37 -7.81
CA ASP A 50 -2.63 -14.38 -8.75
C ASP A 50 -1.92 -14.46 -10.12
N MET A 51 -0.60 -14.69 -10.13
CA MET A 51 0.19 -14.87 -11.35
C MET A 51 -0.21 -16.16 -12.08
N ALA A 52 -0.31 -17.28 -11.36
CA ALA A 52 -0.70 -18.56 -11.93
C ALA A 52 -2.11 -18.51 -12.54
N GLU A 53 -3.06 -17.88 -11.84
CA GLU A 53 -4.40 -17.65 -12.37
C GLU A 53 -4.36 -16.74 -13.62
N SER A 54 -3.55 -15.69 -13.60
CA SER A 54 -3.44 -14.76 -14.73
C SER A 54 -2.93 -15.45 -16.00
N VAL A 55 -1.97 -16.37 -15.88
CA VAL A 55 -1.45 -17.16 -17.01
C VAL A 55 -2.51 -18.09 -17.59
N THR A 56 -3.28 -18.75 -16.72
CA THR A 56 -4.29 -19.73 -17.14
C THR A 56 -5.55 -19.08 -17.72
N THR A 57 -5.98 -17.95 -17.16
CA THR A 57 -7.20 -17.24 -17.55
C THR A 57 -6.98 -16.16 -18.61
N ARG A 58 -5.73 -15.75 -18.83
CA ARG A 58 -5.33 -14.59 -19.65
C ARG A 58 -5.95 -13.27 -19.17
N LYS A 59 -6.27 -13.17 -17.89
CA LYS A 59 -6.75 -11.95 -17.24
C LYS A 59 -5.76 -11.55 -16.17
N ILE A 60 -5.24 -10.33 -16.26
CA ILE A 60 -4.29 -9.81 -15.28
C ILE A 60 -5.05 -9.56 -13.97
N ALA A 61 -4.60 -10.18 -12.88
CA ALA A 61 -5.08 -9.86 -11.54
C ALA A 61 -4.78 -8.38 -11.22
N PRO A 62 -5.71 -7.62 -10.62
CA PRO A 62 -5.50 -6.20 -10.33
C PRO A 62 -4.21 -5.89 -9.55
N ARG A 63 -3.78 -6.81 -8.66
CA ARG A 63 -2.52 -6.70 -7.89
C ARG A 63 -1.28 -6.67 -8.78
N LEU A 64 -1.33 -7.32 -9.95
CA LEU A 64 -0.22 -7.46 -10.89
C LEU A 64 -0.29 -6.43 -12.04
N ASP A 65 -1.13 -5.41 -11.93
CA ASP A 65 -1.26 -4.37 -12.95
C ASP A 65 0.04 -3.53 -13.04
N GLY A 66 0.74 -3.65 -14.17
CA GLY A 66 1.99 -2.94 -14.41
C GLY A 66 1.85 -1.41 -14.42
N LYS A 67 0.66 -0.87 -14.71
CA LYS A 67 0.40 0.56 -14.62
C LYS A 67 0.35 1.02 -13.16
N LEU A 68 -0.34 0.27 -12.30
CA LEU A 68 -0.36 0.56 -10.86
C LEU A 68 1.06 0.48 -10.26
N ALA A 69 1.85 -0.51 -10.70
CA ALA A 69 3.25 -0.64 -10.29
C ALA A 69 4.09 0.58 -10.71
N SER A 70 3.96 1.05 -11.96
CA SER A 70 4.73 2.22 -12.41
C SER A 70 4.31 3.50 -11.67
N GLU A 71 3.01 3.70 -11.45
CA GLU A 71 2.48 4.85 -10.70
C GLU A 71 2.98 4.86 -9.24
N ALA A 72 3.06 3.70 -8.59
CA ALA A 72 3.62 3.57 -7.25
C ALA A 72 5.12 3.94 -7.20
N VAL A 73 5.91 3.50 -8.19
CA VAL A 73 7.33 3.86 -8.31
C VAL A 73 7.49 5.37 -8.53
N GLU A 74 6.67 5.98 -9.38
CA GLU A 74 6.68 7.43 -9.58
C GLU A 74 6.40 8.20 -8.29
N LEU A 75 5.42 7.73 -7.50
CA LEU A 75 5.11 8.33 -6.21
C LEU A 75 6.30 8.26 -5.25
N ALA A 76 6.94 7.09 -5.13
CA ALA A 76 8.12 6.92 -4.29
C ALA A 76 9.27 7.86 -4.71
N LEU A 77 9.52 7.99 -6.01
CA LEU A 77 10.54 8.90 -6.54
C LEU A 77 10.22 10.37 -6.25
N ARG A 78 8.94 10.78 -6.29
CA ARG A 78 8.53 12.15 -5.93
C ARG A 78 8.78 12.43 -4.44
N ILE A 79 8.44 11.49 -3.56
CA ILE A 79 8.68 11.60 -2.11
C ILE A 79 10.18 11.69 -1.83
N GLN A 80 10.99 10.82 -2.44
CA GLN A 80 12.45 10.85 -2.28
C GLN A 80 13.03 12.22 -2.64
N ARG A 81 12.59 12.82 -3.76
CA ARG A 81 13.05 14.16 -4.18
C ARG A 81 12.68 15.26 -3.19
N GLN A 82 11.51 15.17 -2.54
CA GLN A 82 11.08 16.14 -1.53
C GLN A 82 11.89 16.05 -0.25
N LEU A 83 12.31 14.85 0.17
CA LEU A 83 13.12 14.62 1.37
C LEU A 83 14.61 14.96 1.16
N SER A 84 15.05 15.14 -0.09
CA SER A 84 16.44 15.45 -0.44
C SER A 84 16.74 16.96 -0.50
N LEU A 85 15.74 17.80 -0.21
CA LEU A 85 15.80 19.27 -0.14
C LEU A 85 15.77 19.74 1.32
#